data_AF-A0A1I0YP29-F1
#
_entry.id   AF-A0A1I0YP29-F1
#
_cell.length_a   1.000
_cell.length_b   1.000
_cell.length_c   1.000
_cell.angle_alpha   90.00
_cell.angle_beta   90.00
_cell.angle_gamma   90.00
#
_symmetry.space_group_name_H-M   'P 1'
#
loop_
_entity.id
_entity.type
_entity.pdbx_description
1 polymer ?
#
loop_
_entity_poly.entity_id
_entity_poly.type
_entity_poly.pdbx_seq_one_letter_code
_entity_poly.pdbx_strand_id
1 'polypeptide(L)'
;MERHLRLRKELREEAGTGYWACSYLVADFLFGSSIPKDKIIIMKNAIELEPFKFNRQVRKDMRDEFGLSDRDRAIGCVGRFAYQKNQGFLLRVMKKLHRRSPGYKLVLVVDGADLDSCKEYVKENNLESAVIFTGYRSDVNRLMMAFDSLAMPSHFEGLGIALIEAQASGLMCYASEAVPREVGVTENIEFLPLIEEV
;
A
#
# COMPACT_ATOMS: atom_id res chain seq x y z
N MET A 1 -12.67 -9.82 -12.87
CA MET A 1 -13.48 -8.62 -13.18
C MET A 1 -14.82 -8.98 -13.83
N GLU A 2 -14.85 -9.76 -14.91
CA GLU A 2 -16.09 -10.10 -15.64
C GLU A 2 -17.20 -10.74 -14.78
N ARG A 3 -16.84 -11.64 -13.87
CA ARG A 3 -17.80 -12.27 -12.94
C ARG A 3 -18.51 -11.23 -12.05
N HIS A 4 -17.77 -10.26 -11.52
CA HIS A 4 -18.32 -9.17 -10.69
C HIS A 4 -19.32 -8.34 -11.51
N LEU A 5 -18.92 -7.91 -12.70
CA LEU A 5 -19.77 -7.09 -13.58
C LEU A 5 -21.06 -7.81 -13.98
N ARG A 6 -21.02 -9.14 -14.12
CA ARG A 6 -22.22 -9.96 -14.38
C ARG A 6 -23.15 -9.96 -13.17
N LEU A 7 -22.63 -10.33 -12.00
CA LEU A 7 -23.41 -10.38 -10.75
C LEU A 7 -24.02 -9.03 -10.38
N ARG A 8 -23.26 -7.94 -10.58
CA ARG A 8 -23.76 -6.58 -10.34
C ARG A 8 -25.00 -6.23 -11.17
N LYS A 9 -25.12 -6.72 -12.41
CA LYS A 9 -26.31 -6.49 -13.26
C LYS A 9 -27.52 -7.28 -12.78
N GLU A 10 -27.30 -8.39 -12.09
CA GLU A 10 -28.34 -9.26 -11.53
C GLU A 10 -28.77 -8.79 -10.14
N LEU A 11 -27.95 -7.97 -9.47
CA LEU A 11 -28.29 -7.39 -8.17
C LEU A 11 -29.57 -6.55 -8.26
N ARG A 12 -30.45 -6.75 -7.28
CA ARG A 12 -31.70 -6.00 -7.09
C ARG A 12 -31.76 -5.52 -5.65
N GLU A 13 -32.65 -4.58 -5.38
CA GLU A 13 -32.84 -3.99 -4.04
C GLU A 13 -33.33 -5.00 -3.00
N GLU A 14 -33.95 -6.09 -3.44
CA GLU A 14 -34.43 -7.16 -2.56
C GLU A 14 -33.33 -8.18 -2.22
N ALA A 15 -32.16 -8.07 -2.85
CA ALA A 15 -31.05 -9.02 -2.66
C ALA A 15 -30.34 -8.85 -1.31
N GLY A 16 -30.60 -7.78 -0.56
CA GLY A 16 -29.97 -7.52 0.73
C GLY A 16 -30.85 -6.71 1.67
N THR A 17 -30.57 -6.80 2.97
CA THR A 17 -31.23 -6.00 4.02
C THR A 17 -30.59 -4.62 4.20
N GLY A 18 -29.37 -4.43 3.67
CA GLY A 18 -28.66 -3.18 3.66
C GLY A 18 -27.45 -3.25 2.73
N TYR A 19 -27.06 -2.10 2.19
CA TYR A 19 -25.97 -1.98 1.23
C TYR A 19 -24.90 -1.06 1.80
N TRP A 20 -23.71 -1.60 2.05
CA TRP A 20 -22.66 -0.92 2.81
C TRP A 20 -21.39 -0.86 1.97
N ALA A 21 -20.73 0.29 1.99
CA ALA A 21 -19.45 0.48 1.31
C ALA A 21 -18.54 1.39 2.14
N CYS A 22 -17.22 1.21 1.99
CA CYS A 22 -16.24 2.01 2.71
C CYS A 22 -15.92 3.37 2.07
N SER A 23 -16.36 3.56 0.82
CA SER A 23 -16.24 4.81 0.07
C SER A 23 -17.30 4.84 -1.04
N TYR A 24 -17.53 6.03 -1.60
CA TYR A 24 -18.42 6.17 -2.76
C TYR A 24 -17.87 5.47 -4.01
N LEU A 25 -16.54 5.49 -4.21
CA LEU A 25 -15.90 4.75 -5.29
C LEU A 25 -16.19 3.24 -5.21
N VAL A 26 -16.07 2.67 -4.00
CA VAL A 26 -16.37 1.25 -3.76
C VAL A 26 -17.86 0.97 -3.91
N ALA A 27 -18.73 1.87 -3.44
CA ALA A 27 -20.18 1.76 -3.66
C ALA A 27 -20.53 1.71 -5.15
N ASP A 28 -19.99 2.63 -5.95
CA ASP A 28 -20.22 2.69 -7.39
C ASP A 28 -19.62 1.47 -8.10
N PHE A 29 -18.52 0.92 -7.61
CA PHE A 29 -17.94 -0.33 -8.12
C PHE A 29 -18.84 -1.54 -7.82
N LEU A 30 -19.29 -1.68 -6.57
CA LEU A 30 -20.06 -2.84 -6.10
C LEU A 30 -21.50 -2.84 -6.62
N PHE A 31 -22.19 -1.72 -6.49
CA PHE A 31 -23.64 -1.63 -6.69
C PHE A 31 -24.01 -0.90 -7.98
N GLY A 32 -23.26 0.14 -8.35
CA GLY A 32 -23.59 0.93 -9.53
C GLY A 32 -24.98 1.54 -9.49
N SER A 33 -25.69 1.45 -10.61
CA SER A 33 -27.09 1.86 -10.70
C SER A 33 -28.10 0.80 -10.24
N SER A 34 -27.63 -0.40 -9.85
CA SER A 34 -28.52 -1.50 -9.46
C SER A 34 -29.17 -1.27 -8.10
N ILE A 35 -28.52 -0.48 -7.23
CA ILE A 35 -29.02 -0.09 -5.91
C ILE A 35 -29.07 1.45 -5.86
N PRO A 36 -30.21 2.06 -5.46
CA PRO A 36 -30.32 3.50 -5.28
C PRO A 36 -29.30 4.03 -4.26
N LYS A 37 -28.70 5.20 -4.56
CA LYS A 37 -27.63 5.79 -3.73
C LYS A 37 -28.08 6.11 -2.30
N ASP A 38 -29.33 6.48 -2.11
CA ASP A 38 -29.95 6.76 -0.81
C ASP A 38 -30.13 5.51 0.06
N LYS A 39 -30.08 4.31 -0.53
CA LYS A 39 -30.07 3.03 0.19
C LYS A 39 -28.67 2.52 0.53
N ILE A 40 -27.63 3.18 0.04
CA ILE A 40 -26.24 2.79 0.30
C ILE A 40 -25.70 3.59 1.49
N ILE A 41 -25.28 2.86 2.52
CA ILE A 41 -24.67 3.43 3.72
C ILE A 41 -23.15 3.44 3.54
N ILE A 42 -22.55 4.63 3.62
CA ILE A 42 -21.10 4.76 3.63
C ILE A 42 -20.58 4.63 5.06
N MET A 43 -19.87 3.52 5.32
CA MET A 43 -19.19 3.26 6.59
C MET A 43 -17.68 3.28 6.36
N LYS A 44 -17.04 4.40 6.71
CA LYS A 44 -15.59 4.56 6.58
C LYS A 44 -14.86 3.50 7.43
N ASN A 45 -13.74 3.01 6.91
CA ASN A 45 -12.83 2.20 7.72
C ASN A 45 -12.28 3.04 8.88
N ALA A 46 -12.06 2.40 10.01
CA ALA A 46 -11.43 2.99 11.19
C ALA A 46 -10.16 2.21 11.53
N ILE A 47 -9.17 2.91 12.07
CA ILE A 47 -7.95 2.31 12.61
C ILE A 47 -7.77 2.75 14.06
N GLU A 48 -7.15 1.90 14.86
CA GLU A 48 -6.70 2.28 16.19
C GLU A 48 -5.41 3.09 16.08
N LEU A 49 -5.35 4.28 16.67
CA LEU A 49 -4.19 5.17 16.53
C LEU A 49 -3.05 4.84 17.49
N GLU A 50 -3.36 4.34 18.69
CA GLU A 50 -2.37 4.09 19.75
C GLU A 50 -1.22 3.17 19.29
N PRO A 51 -1.48 2.04 18.58
CA PRO A 51 -0.41 1.16 18.12
C PRO A 51 0.54 1.77 17.09
N PHE A 52 0.15 2.85 16.41
CA PHE A 52 0.94 3.54 15.39
C PHE A 52 1.69 4.76 15.92
N LYS A 53 1.48 5.14 17.19
CA LYS A 53 2.27 6.21 17.81
C LYS A 53 3.75 5.85 17.79
N PHE A 54 4.55 6.80 17.31
CA PHE A 54 5.99 6.60 17.17
C PHE A 54 6.65 6.17 18.49
N ASN A 55 7.41 5.08 18.42
CA ASN A 55 8.21 4.60 19.54
C ASN A 55 9.66 4.39 19.08
N ARG A 56 10.59 5.11 19.72
CA ARG A 56 12.02 5.09 19.34
C ARG A 56 12.66 3.71 19.52
N GLN A 57 12.29 2.97 20.56
CA GLN A 57 12.84 1.64 20.81
C GLN A 57 12.33 0.66 19.74
N VAL A 58 11.03 0.68 19.43
CA VAL A 58 10.46 -0.16 18.37
C VAL A 58 11.11 0.15 17.02
N ARG A 59 11.30 1.43 16.68
CA ARG A 59 12.04 1.81 15.46
C ARG A 59 13.43 1.18 15.44
N LYS A 60 14.18 1.30 16.53
CA LYS A 60 15.52 0.74 16.62
C LYS A 60 15.49 -0.78 16.40
N ASP A 61 14.62 -1.48 17.11
CA ASP A 61 14.50 -2.94 17.03
C ASP A 61 14.16 -3.40 15.60
N MET A 62 13.19 -2.73 14.96
CA MET A 62 12.77 -3.07 13.60
C MET A 62 13.84 -2.74 12.55
N ARG A 63 14.60 -1.64 12.73
CA ARG A 63 15.70 -1.29 11.84
C ARG A 63 16.88 -2.25 12.01
N ASP A 64 17.19 -2.65 13.23
CA ASP A 64 18.21 -3.67 13.52
C ASP A 64 17.83 -5.01 12.87
N GLU A 65 16.57 -5.42 12.97
CA GLU A 65 16.04 -6.64 12.32
C GLU A 65 16.26 -6.62 10.80
N PHE A 66 16.10 -5.45 10.17
CA PHE A 66 16.29 -5.26 8.73
C PHE A 66 17.72 -4.92 8.32
N GLY A 67 18.66 -4.83 9.27
CA GLY A 67 20.03 -4.39 8.99
C GLY A 67 20.13 -2.94 8.48
N LEU A 68 19.16 -2.09 8.84
CA LEU A 68 19.09 -0.69 8.45
C LEU A 68 19.86 0.18 9.45
N SER A 69 20.87 0.90 8.97
CA SER A 69 21.58 1.92 9.77
C SER A 69 20.80 3.22 9.85
N ASP A 70 21.11 4.11 10.78
CA ASP A 70 20.49 5.45 10.86
C ASP A 70 20.73 6.34 9.61
N ARG A 71 21.68 5.96 8.74
CA ARG A 71 21.97 6.67 7.49
C ARG A 71 21.09 6.22 6.33
N ASP A 72 20.49 5.04 6.43
CA ASP A 72 19.65 4.49 5.38
C ASP A 72 18.29 5.18 5.33
N ARG A 73 17.76 5.35 4.12
CA ARG A 73 16.42 5.87 3.84
C ARG A 73 15.51 4.72 3.44
N ALA A 74 14.70 4.25 4.38
CA ALA A 74 13.85 3.08 4.22
C ALA A 74 12.48 3.48 3.62
N ILE A 75 12.20 2.98 2.43
CA ILE A 75 10.89 3.08 1.77
C ILE A 75 10.14 1.77 2.03
N GLY A 76 9.01 1.84 2.72
CA GLY A 76 8.14 0.69 2.95
C GLY A 76 7.10 0.52 1.84
N CYS A 77 6.78 -0.71 1.48
CA CYS A 77 5.59 -1.04 0.70
C CYS A 77 4.91 -2.26 1.33
N VAL A 78 3.65 -2.08 1.76
CA VAL A 78 2.89 -3.09 2.49
C VAL A 78 1.70 -3.56 1.66
N GLY A 79 1.60 -4.86 1.43
CA GLY A 79 0.45 -5.47 0.77
C GLY A 79 0.79 -6.79 0.07
N ARG A 80 -0.23 -7.55 -0.29
CA ARG A 80 -0.04 -8.80 -1.04
C ARG A 80 0.61 -8.53 -2.40
N PHE A 81 1.46 -9.45 -2.88
CA PHE A 81 1.94 -9.37 -4.25
C PHE A 81 0.80 -9.65 -5.24
N ALA A 82 0.47 -8.66 -6.06
CA ALA A 82 -0.59 -8.76 -7.07
C ALA A 82 -0.39 -7.66 -8.14
N TYR A 83 -0.87 -7.91 -9.37
CA TYR A 83 -0.91 -6.90 -10.42
C TYR A 83 -1.48 -5.55 -9.92
N GLN A 84 -2.57 -5.60 -9.15
CA GLN A 84 -3.17 -4.44 -8.51
C GLN A 84 -2.15 -3.56 -7.76
N LYS A 85 -1.26 -4.18 -7.00
CA LYS A 85 -0.34 -3.49 -6.10
C LYS A 85 0.94 -3.01 -6.79
N ASN A 86 1.26 -3.57 -7.97
CA ASN A 86 2.31 -3.09 -8.87
C ASN A 86 3.70 -2.93 -8.20
N GLN A 87 4.09 -3.85 -7.31
CA GLN A 87 5.37 -3.76 -6.61
C GLN A 87 6.58 -3.85 -7.53
N GLY A 88 6.43 -4.52 -8.68
CA GLY A 88 7.48 -4.56 -9.72
C GLY A 88 7.88 -3.17 -10.23
N PHE A 89 6.98 -2.18 -10.19
CA PHE A 89 7.32 -0.78 -10.50
C PHE A 89 8.35 -0.23 -9.50
N LEU A 90 8.18 -0.48 -8.20
CA LEU A 90 9.14 -0.01 -7.19
C LEU A 90 10.51 -0.66 -7.38
N LEU A 91 10.60 -1.91 -7.80
CA LEU A 91 11.90 -2.54 -8.11
C LEU A 91 12.62 -1.81 -9.24
N ARG A 92 11.89 -1.38 -10.29
CA ARG A 92 12.46 -0.59 -11.40
C ARG A 92 12.85 0.82 -10.97
N VAL A 93 12.06 1.47 -10.11
CA VAL A 93 12.43 2.76 -9.50
C VAL A 93 13.68 2.60 -8.63
N MET A 94 13.75 1.57 -7.80
CA MET A 94 14.90 1.29 -6.94
C MET A 94 16.16 1.02 -7.74
N LYS A 95 16.08 0.35 -8.89
CA LYS A 95 17.21 0.20 -9.81
C LYS A 95 17.83 1.53 -10.20
N LYS A 96 17.01 2.55 -10.46
CA LYS A 96 17.46 3.90 -10.83
C LYS A 96 17.95 4.67 -9.60
N LEU A 97 17.20 4.60 -8.50
CA LEU A 97 17.49 5.33 -7.26
C LEU A 97 18.78 4.84 -6.60
N HIS A 98 18.98 3.51 -6.50
CA HIS A 98 20.15 2.92 -5.88
C HIS A 98 21.44 3.31 -6.59
N ARG A 99 21.42 3.44 -7.93
CA ARG A 99 22.57 3.92 -8.72
C ARG A 99 22.97 5.36 -8.41
N ARG A 100 22.01 6.22 -8.06
CA ARG A 100 22.25 7.64 -7.73
C ARG A 100 22.50 7.87 -6.24
N SER A 101 21.87 7.07 -5.39
CA SER A 101 21.87 7.23 -3.94
C SER A 101 21.76 5.86 -3.26
N PRO A 102 22.91 5.18 -3.02
CA PRO A 102 22.93 3.83 -2.47
C PRO A 102 22.32 3.66 -1.07
N GLY A 103 22.11 4.77 -0.35
CA GLY A 103 21.50 4.78 0.99
C GLY A 103 19.98 4.53 1.01
N TYR A 104 19.31 4.50 -0.15
CA TYR A 104 17.90 4.11 -0.18
C TYR A 104 17.74 2.59 -0.10
N LYS A 105 16.80 2.15 0.75
CA LYS A 105 16.44 0.76 0.98
C LYS A 105 14.94 0.61 0.76
N LEU A 106 14.52 -0.41 0.01
CA LEU A 106 13.12 -0.75 -0.19
C LEU A 106 12.78 -1.98 0.65
N VAL A 107 11.86 -1.82 1.58
CA VAL A 107 11.33 -2.91 2.41
C VAL A 107 9.97 -3.32 1.87
N LEU A 108 9.90 -4.51 1.29
CA LEU A 108 8.69 -5.10 0.73
C LEU A 108 8.08 -6.07 1.76
N VAL A 109 7.01 -5.62 2.39
CA VAL A 109 6.18 -6.42 3.31
C VAL A 109 5.07 -7.09 2.50
N VAL A 110 5.45 -8.19 1.87
CA VAL A 110 4.64 -8.86 0.85
C VAL A 110 4.73 -10.37 0.97
N ASP A 111 3.63 -11.04 0.60
CA ASP A 111 3.57 -12.48 0.35
C ASP A 111 2.79 -12.72 -0.95
N GLY A 112 3.02 -13.85 -1.62
CA GLY A 112 2.31 -14.22 -2.85
C GLY A 112 3.18 -14.84 -3.94
N ALA A 113 2.48 -15.27 -5.01
CA ALA A 113 3.00 -16.15 -6.05
C ALA A 113 4.15 -15.57 -6.90
N ASP A 114 4.27 -14.25 -7.01
CA ASP A 114 5.29 -13.58 -7.84
C ASP A 114 6.54 -13.16 -7.04
N LEU A 115 6.70 -13.66 -5.80
CA LEU A 115 7.86 -13.31 -4.98
C LEU A 115 9.17 -13.81 -5.63
N ASP A 116 9.16 -14.99 -6.25
CA ASP A 116 10.36 -15.60 -6.84
C ASP A 116 10.85 -14.82 -8.06
N SER A 117 9.96 -14.41 -8.96
CA SER A 117 10.33 -13.57 -10.12
C SER A 117 10.89 -12.21 -9.69
N CYS A 118 10.40 -11.66 -8.58
CA CYS A 118 10.92 -10.42 -8.02
C CYS A 118 12.31 -10.59 -7.40
N LYS A 119 12.54 -11.69 -6.69
CA LYS A 119 13.87 -12.03 -6.15
C LYS A 119 14.88 -12.24 -7.28
N GLU A 120 14.46 -12.91 -8.37
CA GLU A 120 15.28 -13.07 -9.57
C GLU A 120 15.61 -11.72 -10.20
N TYR A 121 14.63 -10.84 -10.40
CA TYR A 121 14.87 -9.48 -10.87
C TYR A 121 15.87 -8.71 -9.99
N VAL A 122 15.71 -8.79 -8.66
CA VAL A 122 16.63 -8.14 -7.70
C VAL A 122 18.06 -8.64 -7.88
N LYS A 123 18.23 -9.96 -8.04
CA LYS A 123 19.55 -10.58 -8.25
C LYS A 123 20.17 -10.19 -9.59
N GLU A 124 19.41 -10.29 -10.68
CA GLU A 124 19.88 -9.92 -12.03
C GLU A 124 20.31 -8.43 -12.13
N ASN A 125 19.78 -7.59 -11.25
CA ASN A 125 20.04 -6.15 -11.25
C ASN A 125 20.97 -5.70 -10.11
N ASN A 126 21.57 -6.62 -9.34
CA ASN A 126 22.47 -6.35 -8.21
C ASN A 126 21.83 -5.45 -7.13
N LEU A 127 20.56 -5.70 -6.80
CA LEU A 127 19.77 -4.92 -5.84
C LEU A 127 19.61 -5.60 -4.48
N GLU A 128 20.28 -6.71 -4.22
CA GLU A 128 20.16 -7.50 -2.98
C GLU A 128 20.50 -6.69 -1.73
N SER A 129 21.42 -5.72 -1.85
CA SER A 129 21.76 -4.81 -0.75
C SER A 129 20.74 -3.69 -0.55
N ALA A 130 19.84 -3.48 -1.51
CA ALA A 130 18.90 -2.36 -1.55
C ALA A 130 17.44 -2.78 -1.35
N VAL A 131 17.10 -4.06 -1.50
CA VAL A 131 15.74 -4.57 -1.41
C VAL A 131 15.65 -5.67 -0.36
N ILE A 132 14.73 -5.49 0.59
CA ILE A 132 14.49 -6.39 1.71
C ILE A 132 13.08 -6.97 1.56
N PHE A 133 12.97 -8.29 1.45
CA PHE A 133 11.69 -8.99 1.42
C PHE A 133 11.41 -9.58 2.80
N THR A 134 10.37 -9.12 3.49
CA THR A 134 10.06 -9.61 4.85
C THR A 134 9.15 -10.83 4.87
N GLY A 135 8.52 -11.16 3.74
CA GLY A 135 7.39 -12.08 3.72
C GLY A 135 6.13 -11.45 4.35
N TYR A 136 5.14 -12.31 4.62
CA TYR A 136 3.94 -11.93 5.37
C TYR A 136 4.29 -11.49 6.80
N ARG A 137 3.69 -10.39 7.24
CA ARG A 137 3.84 -9.84 8.60
C ARG A 137 2.49 -9.37 9.11
N SER A 138 2.22 -9.63 10.39
CA SER A 138 1.00 -9.17 11.08
C SER A 138 1.25 -7.94 11.97
N ASP A 139 2.51 -7.57 12.19
CA ASP A 139 2.94 -6.47 13.05
C ASP A 139 3.15 -5.16 12.26
N VAL A 140 2.22 -4.84 11.36
CA VAL A 140 2.30 -3.69 10.44
C VAL A 140 2.58 -2.38 11.17
N ASN A 141 1.98 -2.17 12.34
CA ASN A 141 2.20 -0.99 13.16
C ASN A 141 3.66 -0.81 13.60
N ARG A 142 4.39 -1.90 13.85
CA ARG A 142 5.84 -1.87 14.15
C ARG A 142 6.65 -1.61 12.89
N LEU A 143 6.28 -2.25 11.77
CA LEU A 143 6.94 -2.09 10.47
C LEU A 143 6.96 -0.62 10.04
N MET A 144 5.85 0.11 10.20
CA MET A 144 5.78 1.54 9.87
C MET A 144 6.88 2.35 10.55
N MET A 145 7.23 2.02 11.79
CA MET A 145 8.26 2.75 12.54
C MET A 145 9.68 2.52 12.01
N ALA A 146 9.90 1.44 11.24
CA ALA A 146 11.18 1.17 10.58
C ALA A 146 11.41 2.07 9.37
N PHE A 147 10.32 2.53 8.74
CA PHE A 147 10.33 3.27 7.49
C PHE A 147 10.62 4.76 7.73
N ASP A 148 11.06 5.41 6.66
CA ASP A 148 11.17 6.86 6.53
C ASP A 148 10.06 7.42 5.62
N SER A 149 9.54 6.59 4.71
CA SER A 149 8.35 6.87 3.88
C SER A 149 7.64 5.59 3.47
N LEU A 150 6.36 5.66 3.11
CA LEU A 150 5.60 4.56 2.50
C LEU A 150 5.33 4.84 1.02
N ALA A 151 5.48 3.85 0.14
CA ALA A 151 5.08 3.93 -1.26
C ALA A 151 3.98 2.92 -1.61
N MET A 152 2.95 3.37 -2.32
CA MET A 152 1.84 2.54 -2.81
C MET A 152 1.61 2.80 -4.31
N PRO A 153 2.29 2.08 -5.22
CA PRO A 153 2.30 2.34 -6.66
C PRO A 153 1.12 1.66 -7.39
N SER A 154 0.00 1.44 -6.68
CA SER A 154 -1.06 0.53 -7.12
C SER A 154 -1.75 1.01 -8.41
N HIS A 155 -2.20 0.08 -9.26
CA HIS A 155 -2.99 0.41 -10.44
C HIS A 155 -4.44 0.78 -10.10
N PHE A 156 -4.95 0.27 -8.97
CA PHE A 156 -6.26 0.61 -8.42
C PHE A 156 -6.31 0.22 -6.94
N GLU A 157 -7.11 0.93 -6.15
CA GLU A 157 -7.37 0.62 -4.74
C GLU A 157 -8.84 0.84 -4.40
N GLY A 158 -9.37 0.05 -3.47
CA GLY A 158 -10.70 0.31 -2.91
C GLY A 158 -10.67 1.46 -1.90
N LEU A 159 -9.69 1.41 -0.99
CA LEU A 159 -9.33 2.51 -0.11
C LEU A 159 -7.80 2.60 -0.04
N GLY A 160 -7.16 1.61 0.58
CA GLY A 160 -5.71 1.62 0.82
C GLY A 160 -5.38 1.90 2.29
N ILE A 161 -5.91 1.08 3.21
CA ILE A 161 -5.77 1.28 4.67
C ILE A 161 -4.30 1.44 5.11
N ALA A 162 -3.36 0.74 4.47
CA ALA A 162 -1.93 0.88 4.78
C ALA A 162 -1.40 2.33 4.63
N LEU A 163 -1.98 3.16 3.74
CA LEU A 163 -1.63 4.59 3.65
C LEU A 163 -2.16 5.39 4.84
N ILE A 164 -3.34 5.04 5.35
CA ILE A 164 -3.92 5.68 6.54
C ILE A 164 -3.10 5.30 7.78
N GLU A 165 -2.71 4.03 7.91
CA GLU A 165 -1.82 3.52 8.95
C GLU A 165 -0.43 4.17 8.93
N ALA A 166 0.15 4.35 7.75
CA ALA A 166 1.43 5.04 7.57
C ALA A 166 1.35 6.53 7.96
N GLN A 167 0.29 7.23 7.52
CA GLN A 167 0.06 8.61 7.92
C GLN A 167 -0.17 8.75 9.43
N ALA A 168 -0.90 7.82 10.06
CA ALA A 168 -1.06 7.77 11.52
C ALA A 168 0.27 7.55 12.26
N SER A 169 1.24 6.92 11.59
CA SER A 169 2.62 6.76 12.07
C SER A 169 3.50 8.00 11.81
N GLY A 170 2.96 9.04 11.18
CA GLY A 170 3.68 10.25 10.80
C GLY A 170 4.55 10.12 9.54
N LEU A 171 4.38 9.05 8.75
CA LEU A 171 5.18 8.83 7.54
C LEU A 171 4.67 9.67 6.37
N MET A 172 5.61 10.24 5.61
CA MET A 172 5.31 10.73 4.27
C MET A 172 4.94 9.57 3.35
N CYS A 173 3.82 9.69 2.66
CA CYS A 173 3.29 8.66 1.79
C CYS A 173 3.34 9.09 0.32
N TYR A 174 3.80 8.20 -0.56
CA TYR A 174 3.78 8.39 -2.01
C TYR A 174 2.81 7.37 -2.61
N ALA A 175 1.63 7.84 -3.02
CA ALA A 175 0.61 7.02 -3.64
C ALA A 175 0.59 7.25 -5.15
N SER A 176 0.19 6.25 -5.94
CA SER A 176 -0.13 6.52 -7.35
C SER A 176 -1.40 7.37 -7.46
N GLU A 177 -1.56 8.11 -8.55
CA GLU A 177 -2.80 8.86 -8.83
C GLU A 177 -4.06 7.99 -8.97
N ALA A 178 -3.90 6.67 -9.12
CA ALA A 178 -5.00 5.71 -9.17
C ALA A 178 -5.52 5.30 -7.79
N VAL A 179 -4.84 5.69 -6.71
CA VAL A 179 -5.32 5.49 -5.34
C VAL A 179 -6.40 6.53 -5.00
N PRO A 180 -7.49 6.14 -4.31
CA PRO A 180 -8.54 7.06 -3.89
C PRO A 180 -8.00 8.22 -3.05
N ARG A 181 -8.42 9.46 -3.36
CA ARG A 181 -7.94 10.65 -2.65
C ARG A 181 -8.37 10.67 -1.18
N GLU A 182 -9.44 9.94 -0.83
CA GLU A 182 -9.96 9.84 0.53
C GLU A 182 -8.99 9.20 1.54
N VAL A 183 -7.90 8.56 1.08
CA VAL A 183 -6.85 8.09 1.99
C VAL A 183 -6.00 9.22 2.57
N GLY A 184 -5.99 10.40 1.95
CA GLY A 184 -5.26 11.57 2.45
C GLY A 184 -5.98 12.18 3.65
N VAL A 185 -5.71 11.61 4.82
CA VAL A 185 -6.28 12.03 6.11
C VAL A 185 -5.37 13.03 6.85
N THR A 186 -4.16 13.25 6.32
CA THR A 186 -3.18 14.24 6.76
C THR A 186 -2.54 14.92 5.55
N GLU A 187 -1.66 15.89 5.78
CA GLU A 187 -0.84 16.51 4.72
C GLU A 187 0.36 15.64 4.29
N ASN A 188 0.62 14.52 4.99
CA ASN A 188 1.77 13.63 4.73
C ASN A 188 1.50 12.64 3.59
N ILE A 189 0.97 13.12 2.46
CA ILE A 189 0.75 12.30 1.28
C ILE A 189 0.92 13.10 -0.01
N GLU A 190 1.61 12.49 -0.97
CA GLU A 190 1.74 12.97 -2.33
C GLU A 190 1.25 11.90 -3.30
N PHE A 191 0.52 12.34 -4.33
CA PHE A 191 0.02 11.46 -5.38
C PHE A 191 0.83 11.70 -6.64
N LEU A 192 1.45 10.64 -7.16
CA LEU A 192 2.39 10.71 -8.26
C LEU A 192 1.92 9.85 -9.44
N PRO A 193 2.18 10.28 -10.69
CA PRO A 193 1.97 9.42 -11.84
C PRO A 193 2.93 8.22 -11.81
N LEU A 194 2.53 7.10 -12.40
CA LEU A 194 3.36 5.89 -12.52
C LEU A 194 4.38 6.02 -13.66
N ILE A 195 5.25 7.02 -13.55
CA ILE A 195 6.39 7.24 -14.44
C ILE A 195 7.68 6.89 -13.70
N GLU A 196 8.64 6.33 -14.42
CA GLU A 196 9.91 5.90 -13.83
C GLU A 196 11.00 6.99 -13.94
N GLU A 197 10.60 8.25 -13.94
CA GLU A 197 11.52 9.39 -13.92
C GLU A 197 11.94 9.62 -12.47
N VAL A 198 13.24 9.43 -12.21
CA VAL A 198 13.91 9.73 -10.94
C VAL A 198 14.87 10.87 -11.20
#